data_AF-B6WT48-F1
#
_entry.id   AF-B6WT48-F1
#
_cell.length_a   1.000
_cell.length_b   1.000
_cell.length_c   1.000
_cell.angle_alpha   90.00
_cell.angle_beta   90.00
_cell.angle_gamma   90.00
#
_symmetry.space_group_name_H-M   'P 1'
#
loop_
_entity.id
_entity.type
_entity.pdbx_description
1 polymer ?
#
loop_
_entity_poly.entity_id
_entity_poly.type
_entity_poly.pdbx_seq_one_letter_code
_entity_poly.pdbx_strand_id
1 'polypeptide(L)'
;MLGRLERCLHQMARTDDSVSEDADAVTALRQQLSHLSGRLRRPPLPEDMPDVEQMEERLYALAQLKRKLHRSLDEILELREEIRENISFLDACALDITLLDKEEKQLAAQLQEVLSALLPQRREAAADFARQLEEELRQLGFSEQVRVIPDFMPQEVWPGLMDEKVRILWAPNPGQAPQPLDRIASGGELSRFLLALMSVRPKAESATYIFDEVDAGVGGLTLNKLAEKLENLAKQRQMLVITHWPQLAARAQKHFQISKTIRDNATFTTCVPLDARQRHAELVRMAGGGQQGEALAASLEGRSYQLTMF
;
A
#
# COMPACT_ATOMS: atom_id res chain seq x y z
N MET A 1 84.54 43.75 49.30
CA MET A 1 85.09 44.33 50.55
C MET A 1 85.75 43.26 51.43
N LEU A 2 85.07 42.15 51.75
CA LEU A 2 85.66 41.02 52.51
C LEU A 2 86.98 40.46 51.96
N GLY A 3 87.13 40.27 50.65
CA GLY A 3 88.40 39.78 50.08
C GLY A 3 89.57 40.79 50.10
N ARG A 4 89.34 42.05 50.47
CA ARG A 4 90.42 43.00 50.79
C ARG A 4 90.79 42.92 52.27
N LEU A 5 89.78 42.79 53.15
CA LEU A 5 89.96 42.57 54.59
C LEU A 5 90.75 41.27 54.87
N GLU A 6 90.37 40.16 54.23
CA GLU A 6 91.06 38.87 54.29
C GLU A 6 92.56 39.01 53.97
N ARG A 7 92.90 39.72 52.89
CA ARG A 7 94.29 39.92 52.48
C ARG A 7 95.10 40.78 53.44
N CYS A 8 94.49 41.80 54.05
CA CYS A 8 95.14 42.61 55.08
C CYS A 8 95.39 41.80 56.36
N LEU A 9 94.40 41.02 56.82
CA LEU A 9 94.53 40.20 58.02
C LEU A 9 95.59 39.09 57.83
N HIS A 10 95.62 38.43 56.67
CA HIS A 10 96.68 37.47 56.33
C HIS A 10 98.07 38.11 56.20
N GLN A 11 98.17 39.40 55.87
CA GLN A 11 99.46 40.12 55.88
C GLN A 11 99.88 40.49 57.30
N MET A 12 98.95 40.89 58.18
CA MET A 12 99.23 41.23 59.58
C MET A 12 99.60 39.98 60.39
N ALA A 13 98.91 38.86 60.15
CA ALA A 13 99.16 37.56 60.79
C ALA A 13 100.55 36.96 60.50
N ARG A 14 101.31 37.50 59.53
CA ARG A 14 102.71 37.11 59.29
C ARG A 14 103.70 37.67 60.32
N THR A 15 103.27 38.67 61.08
CA THR A 15 104.10 39.42 62.02
C THR A 15 103.52 39.43 63.44
N ASP A 16 102.22 39.17 63.58
CA ASP A 16 101.51 39.12 64.85
C ASP A 16 100.54 37.93 64.85
N ASP A 17 100.89 36.88 65.57
CA ASP A 17 100.12 35.63 65.65
C ASP A 17 98.73 35.82 66.29
N SER A 18 98.52 36.91 67.03
CA SER A 18 97.22 37.19 67.68
C SER A 18 96.08 37.43 66.70
N VAL A 19 96.39 37.74 65.43
CA VAL A 19 95.41 38.09 64.38
C VAL A 19 95.15 36.91 63.42
N SER A 20 95.81 35.75 63.64
CA SER A 20 95.66 34.58 62.77
C SER A 20 94.26 33.97 62.83
N GLU A 21 93.66 33.87 64.02
CA GLU A 21 92.30 33.34 64.20
C GLU A 21 91.25 34.22 63.50
N ASP A 22 91.44 35.55 63.54
CA ASP A 22 90.58 36.50 62.84
C ASP A 22 90.70 36.38 61.31
N ALA A 23 91.90 36.13 60.79
CA ALA A 23 92.13 35.91 59.36
C ALA A 23 91.41 34.65 58.86
N ASP A 24 91.49 33.55 59.60
CA ASP A 24 90.80 32.29 59.30
C ASP A 24 89.27 32.44 59.39
N ALA A 25 88.78 33.18 60.40
CA ALA A 25 87.36 33.49 60.54
C ALA A 25 86.81 34.27 59.33
N VAL A 26 87.58 35.25 58.81
CA VAL A 26 87.19 36.01 57.62
C VAL A 26 87.23 35.15 56.34
N THR A 27 88.20 34.24 56.21
CA THR A 27 88.25 33.29 55.09
C THR A 27 87.04 32.35 55.12
N ALA A 28 86.68 31.81 56.29
CA ALA A 28 85.50 30.96 56.46
C ALA A 28 84.20 31.71 56.10
N LEU A 29 84.05 32.95 56.57
CA LEU A 29 82.89 33.79 56.25
C LEU A 29 82.77 34.07 54.73
N ARG A 30 83.89 34.30 54.04
CA ARG A 30 83.90 34.49 52.59
C ARG A 30 83.46 33.23 51.85
N GLN A 31 83.92 32.06 52.28
CA GLN A 31 83.52 30.78 51.69
C GLN A 31 82.02 30.52 51.92
N GLN A 32 81.50 30.80 53.11
CA GLN A 32 80.08 30.69 53.42
C GLN A 32 79.22 31.62 52.56
N LEU A 33 79.65 32.87 52.37
CA LEU A 33 78.94 33.82 51.50
C LEU A 33 78.97 33.40 50.02
N SER A 34 80.10 32.85 49.55
CA SER A 34 80.21 32.31 48.19
C SER A 34 79.25 31.12 48.00
N HIS A 35 79.19 30.22 48.98
CA HIS A 35 78.26 29.09 48.97
C HIS A 35 76.80 29.55 48.98
N LEU A 36 76.46 30.51 49.85
CA LEU A 36 75.12 31.11 49.92
C LEU A 36 74.74 31.78 48.60
N SER A 37 75.65 32.54 47.98
CA SER A 37 75.44 33.17 46.68
C SER A 37 75.24 32.14 45.56
N GLY A 38 75.96 31.03 45.59
CA GLY A 38 75.78 29.92 44.66
C GLY A 38 74.39 29.29 44.81
N ARG A 39 73.96 29.07 46.05
CA ARG A 39 72.63 28.53 46.38
C ARG A 39 71.50 29.49 45.97
N LEU A 40 71.68 30.80 46.16
CA LEU A 40 70.67 31.81 45.78
C LEU A 40 70.60 32.08 44.26
N ARG A 41 71.68 31.81 43.51
CA ARG A 41 71.68 31.95 42.03
C ARG A 41 70.95 30.83 41.29
N ARG A 42 70.80 29.66 41.91
CA ARG A 42 70.03 28.53 41.35
C ARG A 42 68.77 28.36 42.18
N PRO A 43 67.62 28.93 41.76
CA PRO A 43 66.37 28.55 42.40
C PRO A 43 66.21 27.03 42.27
N PRO A 44 65.67 26.33 43.29
CA PRO A 44 65.32 24.93 43.14
C PRO A 44 64.34 24.82 41.98
N LEU A 45 64.68 24.00 40.98
CA LEU A 45 63.73 23.61 39.95
C LEU A 45 62.61 22.83 40.66
N PRO A 46 61.32 23.14 40.40
CA PRO A 46 60.23 22.32 40.91
C PRO A 46 60.45 20.86 40.48
N GLU A 47 60.36 19.91 41.42
CA GLU A 47 60.56 18.47 41.16
C GLU A 47 59.51 17.88 40.19
N ASP A 48 58.40 18.61 39.94
CA ASP A 48 57.32 18.23 39.01
C ASP A 48 57.40 18.94 37.65
N MET A 49 58.59 19.05 37.04
CA MET A 49 58.67 19.40 35.62
C MET A 49 58.31 18.17 34.78
N PRO A 50 57.26 18.21 33.94
CA PRO A 50 56.97 17.12 33.02
C PRO A 50 58.20 16.88 32.13
N ASP A 51 58.52 15.61 31.92
CA ASP A 51 59.66 15.15 31.12
C ASP A 51 59.65 15.81 29.73
N VAL A 52 60.69 16.60 29.43
CA VAL A 52 60.77 17.40 28.20
C VAL A 52 60.80 16.49 26.97
N GLU A 53 61.43 15.32 27.05
CA GLU A 53 61.43 14.34 25.96
C GLU A 53 60.01 13.84 25.66
N GLN A 54 59.22 13.54 26.70
CA GLN A 54 57.82 13.14 26.52
C GLN A 54 56.97 14.26 25.90
N MET A 55 57.25 15.52 26.24
CA MET A 55 56.55 16.66 25.63
C MET A 55 56.89 16.82 24.15
N GLU A 56 58.18 16.69 23.78
CA GLU A 56 58.64 16.76 22.39
C GLU A 56 58.09 15.60 21.54
N GLU A 57 58.11 14.38 22.07
CA GLU A 57 57.49 13.21 21.45
C GLU A 57 56.00 13.42 21.21
N ARG A 58 55.28 13.97 22.20
CA ARG A 58 53.85 14.25 22.09
C ARG A 58 53.56 15.30 21.02
N LEU A 59 54.34 16.37 20.96
CA LEU A 59 54.20 17.42 19.95
C LEU A 59 54.48 16.88 18.54
N TYR A 60 55.50 16.03 18.39
CA TYR A 60 55.82 15.39 17.12
C TYR A 60 54.68 14.48 16.64
N ALA A 61 54.11 13.67 17.54
CA ALA A 61 52.95 12.82 17.22
C ALA A 61 51.74 13.63 16.77
N LEU A 62 51.43 14.75 17.44
CA LEU A 62 50.35 15.65 17.04
C LEU A 62 50.63 16.31 15.67
N ALA A 63 51.87 16.73 15.42
CA ALA A 63 52.26 17.31 14.13
C ALA A 63 52.16 16.30 12.98
N GLN A 64 52.56 15.05 13.21
CA GLN A 64 52.36 13.97 12.24
C GLN A 64 50.88 13.73 11.95
N LEU A 65 50.03 13.73 12.97
CA LEU A 65 48.58 13.53 12.83
C LEU A 65 47.94 14.62 11.97
N LYS A 66 48.28 15.89 12.22
CA LYS A 66 47.84 17.04 11.40
C LYS A 66 48.25 16.90 9.94
N ARG A 67 49.51 16.49 9.68
CA ARG A 67 50.01 16.28 8.31
C ARG A 67 49.29 15.12 7.61
N LYS A 68 49.07 14.00 8.31
CA LYS A 68 48.43 12.82 7.73
C LYS A 68 46.98 13.10 7.34
N LEU A 69 46.23 13.76 8.22
CA LEU A 69 44.80 14.06 8.01
C LEU A 69 44.55 15.37 7.26
N HIS A 70 45.60 16.15 6.99
CA HIS A 70 45.53 17.46 6.32
C HIS A 70 44.54 18.42 7.00
N ARG A 71 44.51 18.40 8.34
CA ARG A 71 43.55 19.12 9.18
C ARG A 71 44.21 19.72 10.42
N SER A 72 43.59 20.75 10.98
CA SER A 72 43.90 21.30 12.31
C SER A 72 43.54 20.32 13.43
N LEU A 73 44.03 20.55 14.65
CA LEU A 73 43.71 19.66 15.78
C LEU A 73 42.22 19.71 16.12
N ASP A 74 41.59 20.88 16.03
CA ASP A 74 40.17 21.07 16.30
C ASP A 74 39.32 20.30 15.27
N GLU A 75 39.62 20.44 13.97
CA GLU A 75 38.96 19.67 12.90
C GLU A 75 39.17 18.15 13.03
N ILE A 76 40.29 17.70 13.61
CA ILE A 76 40.54 16.27 13.88
C ILE A 76 39.67 15.77 15.03
N LEU A 77 39.46 16.60 16.06
CA LEU A 77 38.57 16.28 17.17
C LEU A 77 37.11 16.27 16.71
N GLU A 78 36.69 17.23 15.88
CA GLU A 78 35.38 17.24 15.24
C GLU A 78 35.17 15.99 14.37
N LEU A 79 36.15 15.64 13.53
CA LEU A 79 36.11 14.42 12.72
C LEU A 79 35.98 13.15 13.58
N ARG A 80 36.62 13.11 14.76
CA ARG A 80 36.47 11.99 15.68
C ARG A 80 35.04 11.87 16.20
N GLU A 81 34.42 13.00 16.55
CA GLU A 81 33.02 13.00 17.00
C GLU A 81 32.08 12.61 15.84
N GLU A 82 32.30 13.13 14.63
CA GLU A 82 31.55 12.73 13.43
C GLU A 82 31.67 11.22 13.15
N ILE A 83 32.88 10.65 13.22
CA ILE A 83 33.10 9.21 13.06
C ILE A 83 32.36 8.43 14.15
N ARG A 84 32.40 8.89 15.40
CA ARG A 84 31.70 8.25 16.52
C ARG A 84 30.19 8.24 16.31
N GLU A 85 29.62 9.37 15.89
CA GLU A 85 28.20 9.51 15.57
C GLU A 85 27.81 8.60 14.39
N ASN A 86 28.60 8.59 13.31
CA ASN A 86 28.36 7.73 12.16
C ASN A 86 28.41 6.23 12.52
N ILE A 87 29.37 5.80 13.35
CA ILE A 87 29.42 4.42 13.83
C ILE A 87 28.18 4.09 14.65
N SER A 88 27.80 4.96 15.60
CA SER A 88 26.59 4.76 16.41
C SER A 88 25.33 4.70 15.56
N PHE A 89 25.25 5.49 14.49
CA PHE A 89 24.14 5.46 13.54
C PHE A 89 24.10 4.15 12.76
N LEU A 90 25.24 3.67 12.25
CA LEU A 90 25.32 2.39 11.54
C LEU A 90 24.94 1.20 12.42
N ASP A 91 25.35 1.21 13.70
CA ASP A 91 24.96 0.20 14.67
C ASP A 91 23.43 0.20 14.90
N ALA A 92 22.81 1.38 14.99
CA ALA A 92 21.36 1.52 15.08
C ALA A 92 20.66 0.99 13.81
N CYS A 93 21.15 1.34 12.62
CA CYS A 93 20.61 0.82 11.36
C CYS A 93 20.73 -0.70 11.27
N ALA A 94 21.83 -1.29 11.73
CA ALA A 94 21.99 -2.74 11.76
C ALA A 94 20.93 -3.40 12.67
N LEU A 95 20.67 -2.81 13.84
CA LEU A 95 19.59 -3.26 14.72
C LEU A 95 18.22 -3.14 14.04
N ASP A 96 17.92 -2.00 13.42
CA ASP A 96 16.65 -1.77 12.72
C ASP A 96 16.43 -2.79 11.60
N ILE A 97 17.45 -3.10 10.80
CA ILE A 97 17.38 -4.14 9.76
C ILE A 97 17.03 -5.50 10.36
N THR A 98 17.65 -5.87 11.48
CA THR A 98 17.33 -7.16 12.14
C THR A 98 15.91 -7.20 12.71
N LEU A 99 15.39 -6.07 13.19
CA LEU A 99 14.02 -5.96 13.67
C LEU A 99 13.02 -6.06 12.51
N LEU A 100 13.28 -5.36 11.40
CA LEU A 100 12.45 -5.40 10.20
C LEU A 100 12.42 -6.79 9.56
N ASP A 101 13.55 -7.49 9.46
CA ASP A 101 13.60 -8.88 8.95
C ASP A 101 12.78 -9.84 9.84
N LYS A 102 12.79 -9.64 11.15
CA LYS A 102 11.96 -10.41 12.07
C LYS A 102 10.46 -10.11 11.86
N GLU A 103 10.10 -8.83 11.72
CA GLU A 103 8.72 -8.40 11.47
C GLU A 103 8.21 -8.91 10.13
N GLU A 104 9.03 -8.83 9.07
CA GLU A 104 8.75 -9.37 7.74
C GLU A 104 8.44 -10.87 7.80
N LYS A 105 9.27 -11.65 8.50
CA LYS A 105 9.04 -13.09 8.69
C LYS A 105 7.76 -13.39 9.46
N GLN A 106 7.44 -12.60 10.47
CA GLN A 106 6.21 -12.74 11.24
C GLN A 106 4.97 -12.44 10.39
N LEU A 107 5.00 -11.35 9.61
CA LEU A 107 3.91 -10.97 8.71
C LEU A 107 3.74 -11.98 7.57
N ALA A 108 4.83 -12.52 7.03
CA ALA A 108 4.78 -13.58 6.02
C ALA A 108 4.13 -14.85 6.57
N ALA A 109 4.42 -15.25 7.82
CA ALA A 109 3.77 -16.38 8.47
C ALA A 109 2.26 -16.14 8.67
N GLN A 110 1.88 -14.93 9.11
CA GLN A 110 0.46 -14.55 9.22
C GLN A 110 -0.26 -14.57 7.87
N LEU A 111 0.40 -14.07 6.81
CA LEU A 111 -0.15 -14.12 5.45
C LEU A 111 -0.37 -15.58 5.00
N GLN A 112 0.57 -16.48 5.27
CA GLN A 112 0.43 -17.91 4.96
C GLN A 112 -0.76 -18.55 5.69
N GLU A 113 -0.98 -18.21 6.96
CA GLU A 113 -2.14 -18.68 7.73
C GLU A 113 -3.45 -18.18 7.11
N VAL A 114 -3.53 -16.89 6.78
CA VAL A 114 -4.70 -16.30 6.13
C VAL A 114 -4.98 -16.95 4.77
N LEU A 115 -3.95 -17.13 3.93
CA LEU A 115 -4.09 -17.77 2.62
C LEU A 115 -4.57 -19.22 2.76
N SER A 116 -4.02 -19.99 3.71
CA SER A 116 -4.41 -21.39 3.90
C SER A 116 -5.84 -21.56 4.38
N ALA A 117 -6.38 -20.59 5.14
CA ALA A 117 -7.79 -20.55 5.52
C ALA A 117 -8.71 -20.03 4.40
N LEU A 118 -8.26 -19.04 3.63
CA LEU A 118 -9.07 -18.33 2.63
C LEU A 118 -9.29 -19.14 1.34
N LEU A 119 -8.26 -19.80 0.83
CA LEU A 119 -8.32 -20.55 -0.43
C LEU A 119 -9.42 -21.63 -0.46
N PRO A 120 -9.55 -22.53 0.56
CA PRO A 120 -10.61 -23.53 0.53
C PRO A 120 -12.00 -22.91 0.59
N GLN A 121 -12.20 -21.88 1.41
CA GLN A 121 -13.48 -21.15 1.51
C GLN A 121 -13.84 -20.44 0.20
N ARG A 122 -12.85 -19.85 -0.48
CA ARG A 122 -13.05 -19.20 -1.78
C ARG A 122 -13.46 -20.22 -2.84
N ARG A 123 -12.85 -21.41 -2.85
CA ARG A 123 -13.19 -22.49 -3.79
C ARG A 123 -14.59 -23.06 -3.54
N GLU A 124 -14.95 -23.26 -2.28
CA GLU A 124 -16.29 -23.71 -1.89
C GLU A 124 -17.36 -22.68 -2.30
N ALA A 125 -17.15 -21.41 -1.93
CA ALA A 125 -18.06 -20.32 -2.29
C ALA A 125 -18.19 -20.15 -3.81
N ALA A 126 -17.09 -20.29 -4.56
CA ALA A 126 -17.11 -20.20 -6.01
C ALA A 126 -17.87 -21.37 -6.66
N ALA A 127 -17.74 -22.59 -6.12
CA ALA A 127 -18.48 -23.75 -6.60
C ALA A 127 -19.99 -23.60 -6.35
N ASP A 128 -20.37 -23.13 -5.17
CA ASP A 128 -21.77 -22.86 -4.85
C ASP A 128 -22.36 -21.73 -5.68
N PHE A 129 -21.59 -20.66 -5.87
CA PHE A 129 -21.98 -19.54 -6.73
C PHE A 129 -22.16 -19.98 -8.18
N ALA A 130 -21.24 -20.77 -8.72
CA ALA A 130 -21.33 -21.30 -10.08
C ALA A 130 -22.59 -22.18 -10.25
N ARG A 131 -22.87 -23.06 -9.29
CA ARG A 131 -24.06 -23.93 -9.30
C ARG A 131 -25.36 -23.11 -9.31
N GLN A 132 -25.48 -22.11 -8.43
CA GLN A 132 -26.66 -21.24 -8.39
C GLN A 132 -26.82 -20.46 -9.70
N LEU A 133 -25.72 -19.99 -10.28
CA LEU A 133 -25.75 -19.25 -11.54
C LEU A 133 -26.15 -20.15 -12.72
N GLU A 134 -25.65 -21.38 -12.79
CA GLU A 134 -26.07 -22.37 -13.79
C GLU A 134 -27.58 -22.66 -13.71
N GLU A 135 -28.13 -22.82 -12.50
CA GLU A 135 -29.56 -23.02 -12.28
C GLU A 135 -30.40 -21.86 -12.83
N GLU A 136 -29.95 -20.63 -12.59
CA GLU A 136 -30.61 -19.43 -13.08
C GLU A 136 -30.51 -19.28 -14.61
N LEU A 137 -29.36 -19.63 -15.19
CA LEU A 137 -29.15 -19.61 -16.63
C LEU A 137 -30.07 -20.61 -17.36
N ARG A 138 -30.26 -21.83 -16.81
CA ARG A 138 -31.21 -22.80 -17.39
C ARG A 138 -32.63 -22.25 -17.44
N GLN A 139 -33.07 -21.54 -16.39
CA GLN A 139 -34.39 -20.90 -16.37
C GLN A 139 -34.55 -19.79 -17.41
N LEU A 140 -33.44 -19.14 -17.78
CA LEU A 140 -33.37 -18.09 -18.80
C LEU A 140 -33.18 -18.64 -20.24
N GLY A 141 -33.30 -19.94 -20.44
CA GLY A 141 -33.33 -20.57 -21.76
C GLY A 141 -32.00 -21.03 -22.31
N PHE A 142 -30.95 -21.07 -21.48
CA PHE A 142 -29.71 -21.74 -21.84
C PHE A 142 -29.85 -23.27 -21.74
N SER A 143 -28.90 -23.98 -22.35
CA SER A 143 -28.88 -25.45 -22.33
C SER A 143 -28.88 -25.98 -20.89
N GLU A 144 -29.50 -27.15 -20.66
CA GLU A 144 -29.36 -27.90 -19.39
C GLU A 144 -27.89 -28.17 -19.03
N GLN A 145 -27.04 -28.23 -20.05
CA GLN A 145 -25.60 -28.44 -19.92
C GLN A 145 -24.79 -27.13 -19.89
N VAL A 146 -25.43 -25.97 -19.65
CA VAL A 146 -24.71 -24.71 -19.42
C VAL A 146 -23.75 -24.87 -18.24
N ARG A 147 -22.51 -24.38 -18.40
CA ARG A 147 -21.48 -24.45 -17.36
C ARG A 147 -20.91 -23.09 -17.03
N VAL A 148 -20.81 -22.82 -15.73
CA VAL A 148 -20.07 -21.69 -15.16
C VAL A 148 -18.89 -22.29 -14.40
N ILE A 149 -17.68 -21.93 -14.79
CA ILE A 149 -16.46 -22.56 -14.28
C ILE A 149 -15.59 -21.47 -13.65
N PRO A 150 -15.45 -21.47 -12.32
CA PRO A 150 -14.44 -20.67 -11.66
C PRO A 150 -13.06 -21.25 -11.98
N ASP A 151 -12.25 -20.47 -12.69
CA ASP A 151 -10.88 -20.77 -13.07
C ASP A 151 -9.93 -20.08 -12.09
N PHE A 152 -9.10 -20.88 -11.42
CA PHE A 152 -8.19 -20.43 -10.38
C PHE A 152 -6.76 -20.41 -10.92
N MET A 153 -6.22 -19.21 -11.05
CA MET A 153 -4.85 -19.00 -11.54
C MET A 153 -3.94 -18.69 -10.35
N PRO A 154 -2.88 -19.47 -10.11
CA PRO A 154 -1.90 -19.17 -9.07
C PRO A 154 -1.30 -17.78 -9.28
N GLN A 155 -1.24 -16.99 -8.21
CA GLN A 155 -0.65 -15.65 -8.20
C GLN A 155 0.24 -15.51 -6.97
N GLU A 156 1.52 -15.21 -7.20
CA GLU A 156 2.43 -14.88 -6.10
C GLU A 156 2.07 -13.51 -5.54
N VAL A 157 1.76 -13.45 -4.24
CA VAL A 157 1.43 -12.21 -3.52
C VAL A 157 2.59 -11.73 -2.64
N TRP A 158 3.51 -12.64 -2.33
CA TRP A 158 4.74 -12.41 -1.59
C TRP A 158 5.73 -13.54 -1.94
N PRO A 159 7.07 -13.33 -1.92
CA PRO A 159 8.03 -14.38 -2.25
C PRO A 159 7.73 -15.73 -1.57
N GLY A 160 7.39 -16.73 -2.38
CA GLY A 160 7.05 -18.09 -1.93
C GLY A 160 5.63 -18.29 -1.38
N LEU A 161 4.80 -17.24 -1.33
CA LEU A 161 3.40 -17.30 -0.89
C LEU A 161 2.45 -17.06 -2.06
N MET A 162 1.58 -18.04 -2.30
CA MET A 162 0.67 -18.06 -3.45
C MET A 162 -0.78 -17.84 -3.01
N ASP A 163 -1.46 -16.90 -3.66
CA ASP A 163 -2.91 -16.79 -3.70
C ASP A 163 -3.45 -17.31 -5.05
N GLU A 164 -4.76 -17.26 -5.24
CA GLU A 164 -5.44 -17.66 -6.47
C GLU A 164 -6.31 -16.55 -7.02
N LYS A 165 -5.91 -16.00 -8.16
CA LYS A 165 -6.75 -15.08 -8.92
C LYS A 165 -7.88 -15.89 -9.58
N VAL A 166 -9.12 -15.48 -9.34
CA VAL A 166 -10.29 -16.17 -9.88
C VAL A 166 -10.80 -15.46 -11.13
N ARG A 167 -11.06 -16.24 -12.18
CA ARG A 167 -11.78 -15.80 -13.38
C ARG A 167 -13.00 -16.68 -13.59
N ILE A 168 -14.11 -16.10 -14.03
CA ILE A 168 -15.28 -16.90 -14.44
C ILE A 168 -15.16 -17.21 -15.92
N LEU A 169 -15.14 -18.50 -16.23
CA LEU A 169 -15.30 -19.04 -17.58
C LEU A 169 -16.73 -19.51 -17.76
N TRP A 170 -17.23 -19.40 -18.99
CA TRP A 170 -18.60 -19.75 -19.34
C TRP A 170 -18.63 -20.60 -20.60
N ALA A 171 -19.45 -21.64 -20.57
CA ALA A 171 -19.77 -22.47 -21.72
C ALA A 171 -21.31 -22.55 -21.85
N PRO A 172 -21.92 -21.82 -22.81
CA PRO A 172 -23.38 -21.76 -22.94
C PRO A 172 -23.99 -23.07 -23.45
N ASN A 173 -23.24 -23.83 -24.26
CA ASN A 173 -23.72 -25.01 -24.96
C ASN A 173 -22.72 -26.17 -24.91
N PRO A 174 -23.19 -27.42 -25.00
CA PRO A 174 -22.33 -28.59 -25.16
C PRO A 174 -21.38 -28.46 -26.35
N GLY A 175 -20.14 -28.93 -26.18
CA GLY A 175 -19.14 -28.94 -27.24
C GLY A 175 -18.45 -27.60 -27.51
N GLN A 176 -18.85 -26.51 -26.85
CA GLN A 176 -18.11 -25.25 -26.86
C GLN A 176 -17.05 -25.25 -25.76
N ALA A 177 -15.84 -24.82 -26.09
CA ALA A 177 -14.80 -24.62 -25.10
C ALA A 177 -15.21 -23.48 -24.13
N PRO A 178 -15.01 -23.63 -22.82
CA PRO A 178 -15.25 -22.55 -21.87
C PRO A 178 -14.42 -21.31 -22.23
N GLN A 179 -15.06 -20.16 -22.25
CA GLN A 179 -14.42 -18.89 -22.57
C GLN A 179 -14.65 -17.85 -21.48
N PRO A 180 -13.73 -16.89 -21.32
CA PRO A 180 -13.96 -15.73 -20.48
C PRO A 180 -15.19 -14.92 -20.90
N LEU A 181 -15.86 -14.29 -19.93
CA LEU A 181 -17.06 -13.48 -20.21
C LEU A 181 -16.81 -12.31 -21.19
N ASP A 182 -15.62 -11.72 -21.16
CA ASP A 182 -15.18 -10.63 -22.06
C ASP A 182 -14.94 -11.10 -23.51
N ARG A 183 -14.93 -12.42 -23.75
CA ARG A 183 -14.73 -13.02 -25.08
C ARG A 183 -16.02 -13.56 -25.69
N ILE A 184 -17.15 -13.42 -25.00
CA ILE A 184 -18.45 -13.87 -25.50
C ILE A 184 -18.91 -13.00 -26.67
N ALA A 185 -19.44 -13.63 -27.71
CA ALA A 185 -19.77 -12.98 -28.97
C ALA A 185 -21.18 -12.34 -29.04
N SER A 186 -22.13 -12.73 -28.16
CA SER A 186 -23.53 -12.29 -28.23
C SER A 186 -23.91 -11.35 -27.08
N GLY A 187 -24.34 -10.12 -27.41
CA GLY A 187 -24.77 -9.13 -26.42
C GLY A 187 -25.96 -9.57 -25.58
N GLY A 188 -26.97 -10.18 -26.21
CA GLY A 188 -28.15 -10.68 -25.49
C GLY A 188 -27.86 -11.83 -24.54
N GLU A 189 -26.89 -12.69 -24.87
CA GLU A 189 -26.42 -13.74 -23.99
C GLU A 189 -25.74 -13.19 -22.74
N LEU A 190 -24.87 -12.19 -22.92
CA LEU A 190 -24.23 -11.49 -21.81
C LEU A 190 -25.26 -10.76 -20.93
N SER A 191 -26.24 -10.10 -21.53
CA SER A 191 -27.34 -9.44 -20.80
C SER A 191 -28.12 -10.43 -19.94
N ARG A 192 -28.42 -11.64 -20.45
CA ARG A 192 -29.08 -12.68 -19.66
C ARG A 192 -28.17 -13.26 -18.58
N PHE A 193 -26.86 -13.40 -18.85
CA PHE A 193 -25.89 -13.81 -17.84
C PHE A 193 -25.84 -12.82 -16.68
N LEU A 194 -25.78 -11.52 -16.97
CA LEU A 194 -25.82 -10.47 -15.96
C LEU A 194 -27.14 -10.48 -15.17
N LEU A 195 -28.27 -10.77 -15.83
CA LEU A 195 -29.55 -10.93 -15.14
C LEU A 195 -29.55 -12.12 -14.17
N ALA A 196 -28.99 -13.27 -14.58
CA ALA A 196 -28.81 -14.42 -13.71
C ALA A 196 -27.92 -14.08 -12.51
N LEU A 197 -26.82 -13.37 -12.76
CA LEU A 197 -25.90 -12.90 -11.73
C LEU A 197 -26.60 -11.99 -10.70
N MET A 198 -27.45 -11.08 -11.16
CA MET A 198 -28.21 -10.19 -10.26
C MET A 198 -29.24 -10.95 -9.41
N SER A 199 -29.66 -12.13 -9.85
CA SER A 199 -30.61 -12.97 -9.12
C SER A 199 -29.94 -13.71 -7.96
N VAL A 200 -28.69 -14.14 -8.14
CA VAL A 200 -27.88 -14.83 -7.12
C VAL A 200 -27.30 -13.83 -6.11
N ARG A 201 -27.07 -12.58 -6.52
CA ARG A 201 -26.40 -11.58 -5.68
C ARG A 201 -27.27 -11.09 -4.50
N PRO A 202 -26.74 -11.03 -3.27
CA PRO A 202 -27.45 -10.49 -2.11
C PRO A 202 -27.99 -9.07 -2.33
N LYS A 203 -29.04 -8.73 -1.58
CA LYS A 203 -29.75 -7.45 -1.60
C LYS A 203 -28.92 -6.32 -0.97
N ALA A 204 -27.86 -5.88 -1.64
CA ALA A 204 -26.96 -4.87 -1.09
C ALA A 204 -26.94 -3.54 -1.87
N GLU A 205 -27.42 -3.50 -3.12
CA GLU A 205 -27.25 -2.32 -3.98
C GLU A 205 -28.56 -1.63 -4.37
N SER A 206 -28.60 -0.30 -4.18
CA SER A 206 -29.60 0.64 -4.69
C SER A 206 -29.31 1.07 -6.14
N ALA A 207 -28.68 0.20 -6.93
CA ALA A 207 -28.33 0.50 -8.30
C ALA A 207 -29.54 0.45 -9.25
N THR A 208 -29.53 1.31 -10.27
CA THR A 208 -30.43 1.20 -11.42
C THR A 208 -29.76 0.33 -12.48
N TYR A 209 -30.45 -0.69 -12.95
CA TYR A 209 -29.96 -1.60 -13.99
C TYR A 209 -30.58 -1.26 -15.33
N ILE A 210 -29.77 -1.25 -16.38
CA ILE A 210 -30.21 -1.02 -17.75
C ILE A 210 -29.90 -2.29 -18.54
N PHE A 211 -30.94 -2.90 -19.09
CA PHE A 211 -30.84 -4.07 -19.94
C PHE A 211 -31.31 -3.72 -21.34
N ASP A 212 -30.40 -3.89 -22.30
CA ASP A 212 -30.68 -3.87 -23.72
C ASP A 212 -30.56 -5.30 -24.27
N GLU A 213 -31.44 -5.66 -25.21
CA GLU A 213 -31.44 -6.97 -25.89
C GLU A 213 -31.47 -8.21 -24.98
N VAL A 214 -31.95 -8.10 -23.73
CA VAL A 214 -32.05 -9.25 -22.81
C VAL A 214 -32.97 -10.35 -23.37
N ASP A 215 -33.90 -9.96 -24.22
CA ASP A 215 -34.88 -10.77 -24.94
C ASP A 215 -34.39 -11.28 -26.31
N ALA A 216 -33.16 -10.96 -26.73
CA ALA A 216 -32.64 -11.35 -28.04
C ALA A 216 -32.44 -12.87 -28.14
N GLY A 217 -33.02 -13.48 -29.18
CA GLY A 217 -32.93 -14.93 -29.41
C GLY A 217 -33.80 -15.77 -28.45
N VAL A 218 -34.73 -15.14 -27.72
CA VAL A 218 -35.62 -15.81 -26.77
C VAL A 218 -37.07 -15.67 -27.22
N GLY A 219 -37.85 -16.76 -27.12
CA GLY A 219 -39.27 -16.77 -27.44
C GLY A 219 -40.08 -17.72 -26.57
N GLY A 220 -41.41 -17.64 -26.67
CA GLY A 220 -42.34 -18.58 -26.03
C GLY A 220 -42.24 -18.60 -24.50
N LEU A 221 -42.17 -19.81 -23.92
CA LEU A 221 -42.16 -20.01 -22.46
C LEU A 221 -40.96 -19.35 -21.77
N THR A 222 -39.80 -19.33 -22.43
CA THR A 222 -38.59 -18.72 -21.89
C THR A 222 -38.75 -17.20 -21.74
N LEU A 223 -39.44 -16.56 -22.68
CA LEU A 223 -39.74 -15.13 -22.62
C LEU A 223 -40.63 -14.77 -21.42
N ASN A 224 -41.59 -15.65 -21.08
CA ASN A 224 -42.43 -15.46 -19.90
C ASN A 224 -41.62 -15.59 -18.60
N LYS A 225 -40.74 -16.60 -18.49
CA LYS A 225 -39.84 -16.75 -17.33
C LYS A 225 -38.90 -15.55 -17.17
N LEU A 226 -38.36 -15.05 -18.29
CA LEU A 226 -37.54 -13.84 -18.30
C LEU A 226 -38.34 -12.64 -17.77
N ALA A 227 -39.58 -12.45 -18.24
CA ALA A 227 -40.44 -11.36 -17.79
C ALA A 227 -40.77 -11.46 -16.29
N GLU A 228 -41.09 -12.66 -15.79
CA GLU A 228 -41.34 -12.91 -14.36
C GLU A 228 -40.11 -12.61 -13.49
N LYS A 229 -38.92 -12.99 -13.95
CA LYS A 229 -37.67 -12.70 -13.25
C LYS A 229 -37.35 -11.21 -13.21
N LEU A 230 -37.50 -10.51 -14.33
CA LEU A 230 -37.37 -9.05 -14.40
C LEU A 230 -38.37 -8.36 -13.46
N GLU A 231 -39.63 -8.79 -13.46
CA GLU A 231 -40.67 -8.26 -12.56
C GLU A 231 -40.30 -8.46 -11.09
N ASN A 232 -39.84 -9.65 -10.71
CA ASN A 232 -39.45 -9.95 -9.33
C ASN A 232 -38.22 -9.15 -8.88
N LEU A 233 -37.24 -8.93 -9.76
CA LEU A 233 -36.09 -8.08 -9.47
C LEU A 233 -36.50 -6.60 -9.38
N ALA A 234 -37.44 -6.16 -10.22
CA ALA A 234 -37.95 -4.79 -10.23
C ALA A 234 -38.68 -4.40 -8.93
N LYS A 235 -39.17 -5.37 -8.14
CA LYS A 235 -39.75 -5.12 -6.81
C LYS A 235 -38.73 -4.55 -5.81
N GLN A 236 -37.44 -4.77 -6.06
CA GLN A 236 -36.36 -4.42 -5.12
C GLN A 236 -35.37 -3.41 -5.71
N ARG A 237 -35.31 -3.31 -7.05
CA ARG A 237 -34.30 -2.52 -7.78
C ARG A 237 -34.97 -1.79 -8.94
N GLN A 238 -34.47 -0.61 -9.29
CA GLN A 238 -34.95 0.05 -10.50
C GLN A 238 -34.35 -0.63 -11.73
N MET A 239 -35.22 -1.02 -12.67
CA MET A 239 -34.81 -1.67 -13.92
C MET A 239 -35.35 -0.89 -15.12
N LEU A 240 -34.48 -0.59 -16.07
CA LEU A 240 -34.82 -0.04 -17.38
C LEU A 240 -34.55 -1.13 -18.41
N VAL A 241 -35.59 -1.56 -19.11
CA VAL A 241 -35.51 -2.63 -20.11
C VAL A 241 -35.97 -2.08 -21.44
N ILE A 242 -35.13 -2.23 -22.46
CA ILE A 242 -35.48 -1.95 -23.85
C ILE A 242 -35.94 -3.27 -24.46
N THR A 243 -37.17 -3.31 -24.97
CA THR A 243 -37.77 -4.54 -25.50
C THR A 243 -38.73 -4.24 -26.64
N HIS A 244 -38.85 -5.19 -27.57
CA HIS A 244 -39.86 -5.19 -28.62
C HIS A 244 -41.00 -6.20 -28.34
N TRP A 245 -40.90 -6.98 -27.25
CA TRP A 245 -41.87 -8.02 -26.93
C TRP A 245 -43.01 -7.49 -26.04
N PRO A 246 -44.28 -7.64 -26.45
CA PRO A 246 -45.41 -7.20 -25.63
C PRO A 246 -45.47 -7.94 -24.28
N GLN A 247 -44.97 -9.17 -24.21
CA GLN A 247 -44.94 -9.98 -22.99
C GLN A 247 -44.08 -9.35 -21.88
N LEU A 248 -42.94 -8.73 -22.24
CA LEU A 248 -42.09 -8.03 -21.27
C LEU A 248 -42.67 -6.65 -20.96
N ALA A 249 -43.06 -5.90 -22.00
CA ALA A 249 -43.62 -4.56 -21.85
C ALA A 249 -44.88 -4.55 -20.95
N ALA A 250 -45.72 -5.58 -21.05
CA ALA A 250 -46.91 -5.73 -20.23
C ALA A 250 -46.62 -5.93 -18.73
N ARG A 251 -45.41 -6.33 -18.33
CA ARG A 251 -45.01 -6.47 -16.92
C ARG A 251 -44.43 -5.19 -16.30
N ALA A 252 -44.13 -4.19 -17.11
CA ALA A 252 -43.52 -2.95 -16.61
C ALA A 252 -44.51 -2.14 -15.75
N GLN A 253 -44.02 -1.52 -14.67
CA GLN A 253 -44.84 -0.58 -13.89
C GLN A 253 -45.07 0.73 -14.67
N LYS A 254 -44.07 1.16 -15.44
CA LYS A 254 -44.14 2.32 -16.34
C LYS A 254 -43.72 1.89 -17.74
N HIS A 255 -44.52 2.20 -18.74
CA HIS A 255 -44.24 1.89 -20.14
C HIS A 255 -43.98 3.19 -20.89
N PHE A 256 -42.83 3.26 -21.56
CA PHE A 256 -42.45 4.37 -22.42
C PHE A 256 -42.36 3.90 -23.87
N GLN A 257 -42.91 4.69 -24.79
CA GLN A 257 -42.79 4.43 -26.22
C GLN A 257 -41.71 5.31 -26.81
N ILE A 258 -40.82 4.68 -27.59
CA ILE A 258 -39.83 5.38 -28.40
C ILE A 258 -40.36 5.47 -29.83
N SER A 259 -40.45 6.69 -30.37
CA SER A 259 -40.90 6.91 -31.75
C SER A 259 -40.00 7.91 -32.48
N LYS A 260 -39.86 7.74 -33.80
CA LYS A 260 -39.15 8.67 -34.67
C LYS A 260 -40.16 9.63 -35.30
N THR A 261 -39.91 10.93 -35.21
CA THR A 261 -40.71 11.98 -35.82
C THR A 261 -39.83 12.82 -36.73
N ILE A 262 -40.30 13.12 -37.94
CA ILE A 262 -39.59 14.00 -38.87
C ILE A 262 -40.13 15.42 -38.70
N ARG A 263 -39.25 16.39 -38.41
CA ARG A 263 -39.56 17.83 -38.40
C ARG A 263 -38.47 18.56 -39.18
N ASP A 264 -38.87 19.46 -40.09
CA ASP A 264 -37.95 20.26 -40.90
C ASP A 264 -36.84 19.44 -41.60
N ASN A 265 -37.23 18.29 -42.17
CA ASN A 265 -36.34 17.34 -42.84
C ASN A 265 -35.25 16.71 -41.93
N ALA A 266 -35.38 16.83 -40.61
CA ALA A 266 -34.55 16.16 -39.61
C ALA A 266 -35.36 15.11 -38.83
N THR A 267 -34.72 13.96 -38.53
CA THR A 267 -35.34 12.88 -37.76
C THR A 267 -35.02 13.06 -36.28
N PHE A 268 -36.05 13.18 -35.46
CA PHE A 268 -35.96 13.25 -34.00
C PHE A 268 -36.50 11.97 -33.38
N THR A 269 -35.84 11.50 -32.32
CA THR A 269 -36.34 10.39 -31.50
C THR A 269 -37.00 10.97 -30.26
N THR A 270 -38.25 10.60 -30.02
CA THR A 270 -39.01 10.99 -28.83
C THR A 270 -39.23 9.77 -27.95
N CYS A 271 -39.24 9.97 -26.63
CA CYS A 271 -39.55 8.95 -25.64
C CYS A 271 -40.65 9.51 -24.73
N VAL A 272 -41.83 8.90 -24.77
CA VAL A 272 -43.02 9.41 -24.06
C VAL A 272 -43.60 8.33 -23.14
N PRO A 273 -43.99 8.66 -21.90
CA PRO A 273 -44.71 7.73 -21.04
C PRO A 273 -46.11 7.49 -21.61
N LEU A 274 -46.59 6.24 -21.51
CA LEU A 274 -47.92 5.85 -21.95
C LEU A 274 -48.89 5.80 -20.78
N ASP A 275 -50.09 6.35 -20.98
CA ASP A 275 -51.24 6.10 -20.10
C ASP A 275 -51.82 4.69 -20.30
N ALA A 276 -52.85 4.31 -19.55
CA ALA A 276 -53.44 2.97 -19.64
C ALA A 276 -54.02 2.64 -21.03
N ARG A 277 -54.66 3.60 -21.71
CA ARG A 277 -55.26 3.39 -23.04
C ARG A 277 -54.17 3.29 -24.10
N GLN A 278 -53.18 4.18 -24.03
CA GLN A 278 -52.03 4.20 -24.93
C GLN A 278 -51.17 2.95 -24.75
N ARG A 279 -50.99 2.47 -23.51
CA ARG A 279 -50.31 1.21 -23.19
C ARG A 279 -51.00 0.03 -23.85
N HIS A 280 -52.32 -0.08 -23.72
CA HIS A 280 -53.07 -1.16 -24.37
C HIS A 280 -52.89 -1.13 -25.88
N ALA A 281 -53.11 0.03 -26.51
CA ALA A 281 -52.93 0.20 -27.95
C ALA A 281 -51.51 -0.15 -28.42
N GLU A 282 -50.49 0.20 -27.63
CA GLU A 282 -49.11 -0.15 -27.93
C GLU A 282 -48.85 -1.66 -27.82
N LEU A 283 -49.38 -2.32 -26.80
CA LEU A 283 -49.28 -3.78 -26.67
C LEU A 283 -49.96 -4.50 -27.84
N VAL A 284 -51.12 -4.02 -28.29
CA VAL A 284 -51.81 -4.52 -29.49
C VAL A 284 -50.94 -4.35 -30.73
N ARG A 285 -50.31 -3.18 -30.90
CA ARG A 285 -49.38 -2.90 -32.00
C ARG A 285 -48.16 -3.82 -31.97
N MET A 286 -47.54 -3.99 -30.80
CA MET A 286 -46.38 -4.87 -30.58
C MET A 286 -46.74 -6.35 -30.84
N ALA A 287 -47.99 -6.73 -30.60
CA ALA A 287 -48.52 -8.06 -30.88
C ALA A 287 -48.90 -8.31 -32.36
N GLY A 288 -48.65 -7.34 -33.26
CA GLY A 288 -48.96 -7.46 -34.70
C GLY A 288 -50.32 -6.90 -35.11
N GLY A 289 -51.09 -6.32 -34.18
CA GLY A 289 -52.37 -5.67 -34.46
C GLY A 289 -53.52 -6.64 -34.77
N GLY A 290 -54.67 -6.06 -35.15
CA GLY A 290 -55.89 -6.82 -35.47
C GLY A 290 -56.48 -7.58 -34.27
N GLN A 291 -57.40 -8.50 -34.54
CA GLN A 291 -58.10 -9.25 -33.49
C GLN A 291 -57.17 -10.14 -32.65
N GLN A 292 -56.11 -10.69 -33.25
CA GLN A 292 -55.15 -11.54 -32.56
C GLN A 292 -54.27 -10.71 -31.61
N GLY A 293 -53.83 -9.52 -32.03
CA GLY A 293 -53.11 -8.58 -31.18
C GLY A 293 -53.95 -8.09 -30.01
N GLU A 294 -55.22 -7.78 -30.26
CA GLU A 294 -56.20 -7.39 -29.23
C GLU A 294 -56.35 -8.49 -28.15
N ALA A 295 -56.56 -9.74 -28.58
CA ALA A 295 -56.70 -10.87 -27.68
C ALA A 295 -55.42 -11.11 -26.84
N LEU A 296 -54.24 -10.98 -27.46
CA LEU A 296 -52.97 -11.13 -26.74
C LEU A 296 -52.78 -10.01 -25.72
N ALA A 297 -52.97 -8.75 -26.09
CA ALA A 297 -52.83 -7.61 -25.18
C ALA A 297 -53.77 -7.73 -23.98
N ALA A 298 -55.04 -8.03 -24.21
CA ALA A 298 -56.02 -8.26 -23.15
C ALA A 298 -55.60 -9.41 -22.21
N SER A 299 -55.05 -10.50 -22.74
CA SER A 299 -54.57 -11.63 -21.92
C SER A 299 -53.36 -11.27 -21.05
N LEU A 300 -52.45 -10.43 -21.56
CA LEU A 300 -51.24 -10.01 -20.85
C LEU A 300 -51.56 -9.03 -19.72
N GLU A 301 -52.49 -8.12 -19.96
CA GLU A 301 -52.97 -7.17 -18.96
C GLU A 301 -53.81 -7.88 -17.87
N GLY A 302 -54.68 -8.82 -18.26
CA GLY A 302 -55.49 -9.60 -17.32
C GLY A 302 -54.66 -10.44 -16.33
N ARG A 303 -53.50 -10.95 -16.76
CA ARG A 303 -52.55 -11.66 -15.89
C ARG A 303 -51.85 -10.74 -14.88
N SER A 304 -51.68 -9.46 -15.19
CA SER A 304 -51.06 -8.50 -14.28
C SER A 304 -51.97 -8.16 -13.09
N TYR A 305 -53.30 -8.19 -13.26
CA TYR A 305 -54.28 -7.93 -12.19
C TYR A 305 -54.47 -9.10 -11.22
N GLN A 306 -54.25 -10.35 -11.65
CA GLN A 306 -54.37 -11.51 -10.76
C GLN A 306 -53.17 -11.67 -9.80
N LEU A 307 -51.99 -11.15 -10.17
CA LEU A 307 -50.77 -11.22 -9.36
C LEU A 307 -50.63 -10.08 -8.33
N THR A 308 -51.49 -9.05 -8.38
CA THR A 308 -51.50 -7.93 -7.41
C THR A 308 -52.47 -8.13 -6.25
N MET A 309 -53.23 -9.23 -6.23
CA MET A 309 -54.22 -9.56 -5.18
C MET A 309 -53.75 -10.60 -4.16
N PHE A 310 -52.45 -10.88 -4.07
CA PHE A 310 -51.84 -11.71 -3.03
C PHE A 310 -50.62 -11.03 -2.40
#